data_AF-A0A8J5N4H9-F1
#
_entry.id   AF-A0A8J5N4H9-F1
#
_cell.length_a   1.000
_cell.length_b   1.000
_cell.length_c   1.000
_cell.angle_alpha   90.00
_cell.angle_beta   90.00
_cell.angle_gamma   90.00
#
_symmetry.space_group_name_H-M   'P 1'
#
loop_
_entity.id
_entity.type
_entity.pdbx_description
1 polymer ?
#
loop_
_entity_poly.entity_id
_entity_poly.type
_entity_poly.pdbx_seq_one_letter_code
_entity_poly.pdbx_strand_id
1 'polypeptide(L)'
;MTTRRPLNKPIKLEQYDLSDEPEIQENEKEEEIVEETKFKSKRRKQENASPYHPRRFVTRWLTIPEIRGWIHPLRSDPAHVWCKFCRKKIRAHLSDMKVHTKTRKHQKNMKLVLPELPTEAGMEIDHKEVVISFPSSKLYHEDLIGLIDPSHVMASAPSDRNLTKLRSLGVKTTHDNNEVVKHSDVIFLCVKPHHLTDMIGDLNALERSHNPLFVSIITGFDIKTLEEMLTALIDYPRVIRLMPNTPSMVGQGCCVYTLGSHTPEAYNEVMNSMLSSIGLSAEIPEYQMDAACGLAGSGPAYIYAAIEALADGGVKMGLPRQLAQTLAAQMVKGAATMVLESGKHPGQLKDEVCSPGGTTIAAMHSLEKNGLRNALISAVEASALRSKELGTKK
;
A
#
# COMPACT_ATOMS: atom_id res chain seq x y z
N MET A 1 -2.48 -15.47 -79.76
CA MET A 1 -2.41 -14.95 -78.39
C MET A 1 -0.99 -15.11 -77.88
N THR A 2 -0.26 -13.99 -77.90
CA THR A 2 0.97 -13.60 -77.17
C THR A 2 2.05 -14.63 -76.81
N THR A 3 3.15 -14.57 -77.56
CA THR A 3 4.53 -14.88 -77.17
C THR A 3 5.30 -13.57 -76.88
N ARG A 4 6.29 -13.57 -75.95
CA ARG A 4 7.53 -12.71 -75.87
C ARG A 4 8.18 -12.89 -74.49
N ARG A 5 9.37 -13.52 -74.40
CA ARG A 5 10.78 -13.01 -74.46
C ARG A 5 11.32 -12.44 -73.13
N PRO A 6 12.52 -12.86 -72.67
CA PRO A 6 13.22 -12.27 -71.52
C PRO A 6 14.10 -11.08 -71.94
N LEU A 7 14.38 -10.17 -71.02
CA LEU A 7 15.33 -9.06 -71.19
C LEU A 7 16.43 -9.13 -70.13
N ASN A 8 17.66 -9.21 -70.62
CA ASN A 8 18.89 -8.99 -69.88
C ASN A 8 19.51 -7.69 -70.45
N LYS A 9 19.89 -6.72 -69.60
CA LYS A 9 21.02 -5.79 -69.81
C LYS A 9 21.27 -4.93 -68.55
N PRO A 10 22.53 -4.57 -68.24
CA PRO A 10 22.95 -3.92 -67.00
C PRO A 10 23.00 -2.38 -67.13
N ILE A 11 22.93 -1.67 -65.99
CA ILE A 11 23.13 -0.21 -65.90
C ILE A 11 24.53 0.06 -65.31
N LYS A 12 25.31 0.90 -66.00
CA LYS A 12 26.59 1.47 -65.56
C LYS A 12 26.35 2.72 -64.71
N LEU A 13 27.19 2.96 -63.70
CA LEU A 13 27.42 4.29 -63.11
C LEU A 13 28.93 4.53 -62.95
N GLU A 14 29.32 5.77 -63.21
CA GLU A 14 30.64 6.27 -63.61
C GLU A 14 31.66 6.39 -62.47
N GLN A 15 32.94 6.43 -62.86
CA GLN A 15 34.11 6.66 -62.01
C GLN A 15 34.22 8.15 -61.63
N TYR A 16 34.53 8.45 -60.37
CA TYR A 16 34.92 9.77 -59.91
C TYR A 16 36.45 9.91 -59.92
N ASP A 17 36.91 11.02 -60.50
CA ASP A 17 38.30 11.44 -60.61
C ASP A 17 38.81 11.99 -59.27
N LEU A 18 40.05 11.63 -58.91
CA LEU A 18 40.74 11.99 -57.66
C LEU A 18 41.95 12.84 -58.03
N SER A 19 41.74 14.13 -58.24
CA SER A 19 42.82 15.11 -58.23
C SER A 19 42.24 16.46 -57.81
N ASP A 20 42.29 16.75 -56.51
CA ASP A 20 42.40 18.10 -55.93
C ASP A 20 42.52 17.95 -54.40
N GLU A 21 43.75 17.88 -53.90
CA GLU A 21 44.07 18.18 -52.50
C GLU A 21 44.48 19.66 -52.38
N PRO A 22 44.08 20.36 -51.30
CA PRO A 22 44.88 21.44 -50.77
C PRO A 22 45.40 21.14 -49.34
N GLU A 23 46.61 21.66 -49.10
CA GLU A 23 47.46 21.52 -47.92
C GLU A 23 46.81 21.90 -46.57
N ILE A 24 47.20 21.13 -45.55
CA ILE A 24 46.83 21.24 -44.13
C ILE A 24 47.65 22.37 -43.46
N GLN A 25 46.98 23.33 -42.81
CA GLN A 25 47.62 24.31 -41.92
C GLN A 25 47.63 23.83 -40.45
N GLU A 26 48.78 24.02 -39.79
CA GLU A 26 49.24 23.51 -38.49
C GLU A 26 48.42 23.87 -37.22
N ASN A 27 47.18 24.35 -37.32
CA ASN A 27 46.43 24.83 -36.14
C ASN A 27 45.68 23.75 -35.34
N GLU A 28 45.55 22.52 -35.83
CA GLU A 28 44.79 21.46 -35.12
C GLU A 28 45.61 20.71 -34.05
N LYS A 29 46.95 20.79 -34.09
CA LYS A 29 47.80 20.05 -33.12
C LYS A 29 47.91 20.72 -31.76
N GLU A 30 47.67 22.03 -31.64
CA GLU A 30 47.72 22.70 -30.32
C GLU A 30 46.42 22.53 -29.52
N GLU A 31 45.25 22.41 -30.19
CA GLU A 31 43.97 22.17 -29.50
C GLU A 31 43.87 20.73 -28.95
N GLU A 32 44.42 19.74 -29.67
CA GLU A 32 44.40 18.33 -29.25
C GLU A 32 45.26 18.07 -28.00
N ILE A 33 46.39 18.77 -27.86
CA ILE A 33 47.29 18.66 -26.70
C ILE A 33 46.68 19.31 -25.44
N VAL A 34 45.90 20.39 -25.61
CA VAL A 34 45.19 21.07 -24.50
C VAL A 34 43.98 20.26 -24.03
N GLU A 35 43.29 19.55 -24.93
CA GLU A 35 42.21 18.63 -24.55
C GLU A 35 42.73 17.37 -23.85
N GLU A 36 43.83 16.77 -24.31
CA GLU A 36 44.42 15.59 -23.66
C GLU A 36 44.93 15.88 -22.24
N THR A 37 45.54 17.05 -22.01
CA THR A 37 46.01 17.45 -20.67
C THR A 37 44.85 17.78 -19.72
N LYS A 38 43.74 18.34 -20.23
CA LYS A 38 42.49 18.48 -19.48
C LYS A 38 41.84 17.13 -19.17
N PHE A 39 41.90 16.16 -20.08
CA PHE A 39 41.39 14.80 -19.87
C PHE A 39 42.22 14.02 -18.84
N LYS A 40 43.55 14.08 -18.92
CA LYS A 40 44.47 13.41 -17.97
C LYS A 40 44.40 14.00 -16.55
N SER A 41 44.17 15.32 -16.39
CA SER A 41 43.96 15.93 -15.06
C SER A 41 42.59 15.62 -14.44
N LYS A 42 41.53 15.46 -15.26
CA LYS A 42 40.22 14.97 -14.80
C LYS A 42 40.27 13.50 -14.39
N ARG A 43 41.03 12.66 -15.10
CA ARG A 43 41.22 11.24 -14.75
C ARG A 43 41.97 11.06 -13.43
N ARG A 44 43.04 11.82 -13.19
CA ARG A 44 43.75 11.82 -11.89
C ARG A 44 42.92 12.34 -10.71
N LYS A 45 41.94 13.22 -10.94
CA LYS A 45 40.97 13.64 -9.90
C LYS A 45 39.86 12.60 -9.66
N GLN A 46 39.60 11.70 -10.60
CA GLN A 46 38.65 10.58 -10.43
C GLN A 46 39.30 9.35 -9.79
N GLU A 47 40.60 9.13 -9.95
CA GLU A 47 41.30 7.95 -9.42
C GLU A 47 41.69 8.03 -7.93
N ASN A 48 41.59 9.22 -7.29
CA ASN A 48 41.77 9.39 -5.83
C ASN A 48 40.45 9.56 -5.06
N ALA A 49 39.29 9.32 -5.70
CA ALA A 49 38.04 9.22 -4.99
C ALA A 49 37.89 7.80 -4.42
N SER A 50 38.08 7.66 -3.11
CA SER A 50 37.69 6.49 -2.32
C SER A 50 36.36 5.90 -2.81
N PRO A 51 36.22 4.58 -2.99
CA PRO A 51 35.08 3.99 -3.64
C PRO A 51 33.80 4.40 -2.89
N TYR A 52 32.96 5.19 -3.57
CA TYR A 52 31.67 5.62 -3.04
C TYR A 52 30.76 4.40 -2.92
N HIS A 53 30.84 3.68 -1.81
CA HIS A 53 29.81 2.72 -1.43
C HIS A 53 28.52 3.52 -1.21
N PRO A 54 27.46 3.31 -2.01
CA PRO A 54 26.17 3.93 -1.72
C PRO A 54 25.75 3.46 -0.33
N ARG A 55 25.77 4.38 0.65
CA ARG A 55 25.48 4.07 2.05
C ARG A 55 24.04 3.57 2.12
N ARG A 56 23.93 2.25 2.27
CA ARG A 56 22.65 1.56 2.39
C ARG A 56 22.04 1.90 3.75
N PHE A 57 20.71 1.84 3.81
CA PHE A 57 20.00 1.86 5.08
C PHE A 57 20.63 0.90 6.10
N VAL A 58 20.92 1.40 7.30
CA VAL A 58 21.47 0.58 8.39
C VAL A 58 20.36 0.30 9.39
N THR A 59 20.04 -0.98 9.60
CA THR A 59 18.95 -1.44 10.50
C THR A 59 19.08 -0.91 11.92
N ARG A 60 20.31 -0.70 12.42
CA ARG A 60 20.54 -0.07 13.74
C ARG A 60 19.97 1.33 13.89
N TRP A 61 19.67 2.04 12.80
CA TRP A 61 19.03 3.36 12.88
C TRP A 61 17.58 3.27 13.37
N LEU A 62 16.95 2.10 13.29
CA LEU A 62 15.63 1.83 13.88
C LEU A 62 15.65 1.83 15.41
N THR A 63 16.82 1.83 16.05
CA THR A 63 16.93 1.93 17.52
C THR A 63 17.10 3.36 18.01
N ILE A 64 17.23 4.34 17.10
CA ILE A 64 17.42 5.75 17.44
C ILE A 64 16.05 6.35 17.75
N PRO A 65 15.78 6.89 18.97
CA PRO A 65 14.45 7.34 19.38
C PRO A 65 13.81 8.34 18.42
N GLU A 66 14.58 9.27 17.87
CA GLU A 66 14.04 10.31 16.97
C GLU A 66 13.68 9.78 15.58
N ILE A 67 14.11 8.57 15.24
CA ILE A 67 14.02 7.98 13.90
C ILE A 67 13.14 6.72 13.91
N ARG A 68 13.14 5.97 15.02
CA ARG A 68 12.37 4.76 15.21
C ARG A 68 10.90 4.99 14.88
N GLY A 69 10.30 4.01 14.21
CA GLY A 69 8.86 3.94 14.00
C GLY A 69 8.33 4.64 12.76
N TRP A 70 9.03 5.59 12.11
CA TRP A 70 8.46 6.33 10.96
C TRP A 70 9.17 6.16 9.62
N ILE A 71 10.32 5.48 9.61
CA ILE A 71 11.10 5.16 8.41
C ILE A 71 10.89 3.71 7.97
N HIS A 72 10.59 3.52 6.69
CA HIS A 72 10.58 2.19 6.06
C HIS A 72 11.73 2.08 5.03
N PRO A 73 12.60 1.07 5.15
CA PRO A 73 13.61 0.82 4.13
C PRO A 73 12.98 0.31 2.83
N LEU A 74 13.46 0.80 1.69
CA LEU A 74 12.99 0.38 0.37
C LEU A 74 13.86 -0.76 -0.16
N ARG A 75 13.28 -1.96 -0.34
CA ARG A 75 14.01 -3.14 -0.84
C ARG A 75 14.55 -2.96 -2.26
N SER A 76 13.85 -2.19 -3.10
CA SER A 76 14.24 -1.87 -4.48
C SER A 76 15.19 -0.67 -4.60
N ASP A 77 15.36 0.11 -3.54
CA ASP A 77 16.14 1.35 -3.54
C ASP A 77 16.87 1.54 -2.19
N PRO A 78 17.97 0.80 -1.94
CA PRO A 78 18.64 0.77 -0.64
C PRO A 78 19.27 2.12 -0.22
N ALA A 79 19.38 3.07 -1.15
CA ALA A 79 19.90 4.41 -0.92
C ALA A 79 18.84 5.37 -0.35
N HIS A 80 17.57 4.93 -0.27
CA HIS A 80 16.47 5.74 0.22
C HIS A 80 15.63 5.01 1.27
N VAL A 81 15.03 5.80 2.16
CA VAL A 81 14.01 5.39 3.11
C VAL A 81 12.71 6.13 2.80
N TRP A 82 11.59 5.51 3.12
CA TRP A 82 10.27 6.12 3.01
C TRP A 82 9.84 6.66 4.37
N CYS A 83 9.43 7.92 4.44
CA CYS A 83 8.77 8.46 5.63
C CYS A 83 7.26 8.23 5.57
N LYS A 84 6.73 7.50 6.55
CA LYS A 84 5.28 7.21 6.66
C LYS A 84 4.42 8.47 6.83
N PHE A 85 4.92 9.47 7.57
CA PHE A 85 4.17 10.71 7.86
C PHE A 85 4.13 11.68 6.69
N CYS A 86 5.25 11.84 5.98
CA CYS A 86 5.34 12.82 4.90
C CYS A 86 5.04 12.24 3.52
N ARG A 87 4.86 10.91 3.44
CA ARG A 87 4.67 10.14 2.21
C ARG A 87 5.71 10.51 1.14
N LYS A 88 6.99 10.53 1.52
CA LYS A 88 8.09 10.87 0.61
C LYS A 88 9.34 10.03 0.85
N LYS A 89 10.12 9.86 -0.23
CA LYS A 89 11.47 9.30 -0.17
C LYS A 89 12.44 10.31 0.46
N ILE A 90 13.33 9.80 1.29
CA ILE A 90 14.43 10.54 1.92
C ILE A 90 15.67 9.72 1.69
N ARG A 91 16.80 10.37 1.45
CA ARG A 91 18.08 9.65 1.37
C ARG A 91 18.32 8.89 2.68
N ALA A 92 18.79 7.66 2.57
CA ALA A 92 19.13 6.79 3.69
C ALA A 92 20.43 7.26 4.37
N HIS A 93 20.45 8.51 4.82
CA HIS A 93 21.55 9.12 5.55
C HIS A 93 21.02 9.69 6.86
N LEU A 94 21.72 9.41 7.96
CA LEU A 94 21.27 9.77 9.31
C LEU A 94 21.01 11.28 9.47
N SER A 95 21.85 12.12 8.88
CA SER A 95 21.67 13.58 8.90
C SER A 95 20.42 14.02 8.12
N ASP A 96 20.16 13.44 6.95
CA ASP A 96 18.97 13.77 6.14
C ASP A 96 17.68 13.36 6.89
N MET A 97 17.69 12.21 7.56
CA MET A 97 16.57 11.77 8.40
C MET A 97 16.38 12.69 9.61
N LYS A 98 17.44 13.10 10.31
CA LYS A 98 17.37 14.07 11.43
C LYS A 98 16.96 15.47 11.01
N VAL A 99 17.28 15.89 9.78
CA VAL A 99 16.76 17.15 9.22
C VAL A 99 15.28 17.00 8.89
N HIS A 100 14.89 15.84 8.37
CA HIS A 100 13.51 15.57 8.03
C HIS A 100 12.57 15.61 9.23
N THR A 101 12.98 15.08 10.39
CA THR A 101 12.18 15.11 11.64
C THR A 101 11.81 16.52 12.08
N LYS A 102 12.65 17.52 11.75
CA LYS A 102 12.43 18.93 12.09
C LYS A 102 11.52 19.68 11.10
N THR A 103 11.12 19.05 10.00
CA THR A 103 10.29 19.74 9.01
C THR A 103 8.87 19.95 9.54
N ARG A 104 8.26 21.13 9.29
CA ARG A 104 6.89 21.45 9.75
C ARG A 104 5.86 20.39 9.35
N LYS A 105 5.94 19.89 8.11
CA LYS A 105 5.05 18.81 7.62
C LYS A 105 5.25 17.52 8.41
N HIS A 106 6.50 17.15 8.71
CA HIS A 106 6.79 15.96 9.50
C HIS A 106 6.33 16.11 10.94
N GLN A 107 6.64 17.23 11.60
CA GLN A 107 6.21 17.48 12.98
C GLN A 107 4.69 17.56 13.11
N LYS A 108 4.00 18.21 12.17
CA LYS A 108 2.53 18.23 12.12
C LYS A 108 1.98 16.82 11.96
N ASN A 109 2.48 16.05 11.00
CA ASN A 109 1.96 14.70 10.72
C ASN A 109 2.38 13.67 11.77
N MET A 110 3.50 13.86 12.45
CA MET A 110 3.94 13.04 13.58
C MET A 110 3.08 13.30 14.82
N LYS A 111 2.69 14.56 15.07
CA LYS A 111 1.71 14.91 16.11
C LYS A 111 0.30 14.39 15.81
N LEU A 112 -0.01 14.12 14.55
CA LEU A 112 -1.29 13.49 14.14
C LEU A 112 -1.32 11.97 14.35
N VAL A 113 -0.20 11.33 14.71
CA VAL A 113 -0.08 9.85 14.80
C VAL A 113 -0.33 9.29 16.19
N LEU A 114 -0.43 10.16 17.18
CA LEU A 114 -1.21 9.92 18.38
C LEU A 114 -1.98 11.21 18.65
N PRO A 115 -3.27 11.31 18.29
CA PRO A 115 -4.10 12.34 18.90
C PRO A 115 -4.09 12.04 20.39
N GLU A 116 -3.82 13.05 21.21
CA GLU A 116 -4.38 13.07 22.55
C GLU A 116 -5.89 12.88 22.34
N LEU A 117 -6.41 11.74 22.79
CA LEU A 117 -7.84 11.44 22.74
C LEU A 117 -8.57 12.60 23.42
N PRO A 118 -9.66 13.14 22.83
CA PRO A 118 -10.34 14.30 23.39
C PRO A 118 -10.70 14.04 24.85
N THR A 119 -10.19 14.91 25.73
CA THR A 119 -10.19 14.78 27.19
C THR A 119 -11.49 15.22 27.88
N GLU A 120 -12.58 15.41 27.15
CA GLU A 120 -13.86 15.84 27.73
C GLU A 120 -15.01 15.06 27.06
N ALA A 121 -15.36 13.88 27.57
CA ALA A 121 -16.39 13.73 28.59
C ALA A 121 -15.93 12.96 29.85
N GLY A 122 -14.75 13.29 30.41
CA GLY A 122 -14.31 12.73 31.70
C GLY A 122 -13.89 11.26 31.66
N MET A 123 -13.40 10.77 30.51
CA MET A 123 -12.83 9.44 30.39
C MET A 123 -11.30 9.51 30.49
N GLU A 124 -10.74 9.13 31.64
CA GLU A 124 -9.33 8.74 31.74
C GLU A 124 -9.13 7.47 30.92
N ILE A 125 -8.64 7.60 29.68
CA ILE A 125 -8.01 6.47 28.98
C ILE A 125 -6.52 6.60 29.30
N ASP A 126 -6.12 6.07 30.46
CA ASP A 126 -4.71 5.98 30.86
C ASP A 126 -3.96 5.26 29.74
N HIS A 127 -2.91 5.89 29.20
CA HIS A 127 -2.21 5.49 27.97
C HIS A 127 -1.40 4.18 28.10
N LYS A 128 -2.03 3.10 28.59
CA LYS A 128 -1.39 1.82 28.85
C LYS A 128 -2.10 0.74 28.06
N GLU A 129 -1.48 0.40 26.94
CA GLU A 129 -1.63 -0.88 26.20
C GLU A 129 -2.77 -0.93 25.17
N VAL A 130 -2.42 -0.91 23.88
CA VAL A 130 -3.35 -0.98 22.73
C VAL A 130 -2.92 -2.04 21.70
N VAL A 131 -3.92 -2.86 21.35
CA VAL A 131 -4.16 -3.70 20.16
C VAL A 131 -4.14 -5.20 20.43
N ILE A 132 -5.35 -5.76 20.63
CA ILE A 132 -5.67 -7.18 20.42
C ILE A 132 -5.66 -7.48 18.93
N SER A 133 -5.03 -8.56 18.49
CA SER A 133 -5.30 -9.15 17.18
C SER A 133 -5.45 -10.65 17.33
N PHE A 134 -6.66 -11.17 17.10
CA PHE A 134 -6.90 -12.60 16.96
C PHE A 134 -6.42 -13.07 15.59
N PRO A 135 -5.45 -13.98 15.48
CA PRO A 135 -4.91 -14.34 14.19
C PRO A 135 -5.79 -15.37 13.51
N SER A 136 -6.78 -14.89 12.78
CA SER A 136 -7.29 -15.63 11.64
C SER A 136 -6.90 -15.02 10.30
N SER A 137 -6.65 -13.70 10.23
CA SER A 137 -6.31 -13.01 8.99
C SER A 137 -4.87 -12.47 9.02
N LYS A 138 -4.06 -12.86 8.03
CA LYS A 138 -2.65 -12.41 7.88
C LYS A 138 -2.49 -10.89 7.68
N LEU A 139 -3.59 -10.16 7.48
CA LEU A 139 -3.58 -8.78 7.00
C LEU A 139 -3.19 -7.74 8.04
N TYR A 140 -3.64 -7.84 9.30
CA TYR A 140 -3.58 -6.69 10.23
C TYR A 140 -2.37 -6.69 11.17
N HIS A 141 -1.80 -7.87 11.37
CA HIS A 141 -0.74 -8.11 12.34
C HIS A 141 0.57 -7.37 12.05
N GLU A 142 0.90 -7.07 10.80
CA GLU A 142 2.17 -6.41 10.47
C GLU A 142 2.02 -4.90 10.35
N ASP A 143 0.83 -4.43 10.03
CA ASP A 143 0.60 -3.09 9.51
C ASP A 143 0.32 -2.10 10.63
N LEU A 144 -0.56 -2.49 11.56
CA LEU A 144 -0.86 -1.74 12.78
C LEU A 144 0.34 -1.71 13.75
N ILE A 145 1.13 -2.79 13.77
CA ILE A 145 2.32 -2.92 14.64
C ILE A 145 3.50 -2.09 14.13
N GLY A 146 3.52 -1.73 12.84
CA GLY A 146 4.47 -0.73 12.33
C GLY A 146 4.17 0.71 12.77
N LEU A 147 3.00 0.94 13.38
CA LEU A 147 2.47 2.25 13.71
C LEU A 147 2.45 2.52 15.21
N ILE A 148 2.19 1.48 15.99
CA ILE A 148 2.14 1.48 17.45
C ILE A 148 3.41 0.81 17.98
N ASP A 149 3.95 1.27 19.13
CA ASP A 149 5.09 0.57 19.74
C ASP A 149 4.69 -0.88 20.04
N PRO A 150 5.41 -1.90 19.53
CA PRO A 150 5.09 -3.29 19.81
C PRO A 150 4.96 -3.62 21.31
N SER A 151 5.64 -2.87 22.19
CA SER A 151 5.50 -3.06 23.65
C SER A 151 4.12 -2.73 24.19
N HIS A 152 3.32 -1.95 23.46
CA HIS A 152 1.94 -1.62 23.79
C HIS A 152 0.94 -2.58 23.15
N VAL A 153 1.37 -3.51 22.30
CA VAL A 153 0.49 -4.46 21.60
C VAL A 153 0.47 -5.79 22.34
N MET A 154 -0.73 -6.38 22.49
CA MET A 154 -0.91 -7.72 23.04
C MET A 154 -1.76 -8.58 22.11
N ALA A 155 -1.28 -9.77 21.72
CA ALA A 155 -2.02 -10.65 20.81
C ALA A 155 -2.27 -12.05 21.42
N SER A 156 -3.50 -12.54 21.30
CA SER A 156 -3.85 -13.93 21.64
C SER A 156 -4.10 -14.78 20.41
N ALA A 157 -3.73 -16.07 20.48
CA ALA A 157 -3.98 -17.03 19.42
C ALA A 157 -4.11 -18.46 19.96
N PRO A 158 -4.80 -19.37 19.26
CA PRO A 158 -4.83 -20.78 19.67
C PRO A 158 -3.49 -21.51 19.43
N SER A 159 -2.57 -20.95 18.63
CA SER A 159 -1.29 -21.63 18.32
C SER A 159 -0.11 -20.67 18.13
N ASP A 160 1.08 -21.12 18.51
CA ASP A 160 2.34 -20.36 18.38
C ASP A 160 2.71 -20.06 16.92
N ARG A 161 2.20 -20.83 15.95
CA ARG A 161 2.39 -20.55 14.52
C ARG A 161 1.96 -19.13 14.16
N ASN A 162 0.92 -18.63 14.81
CA ASN A 162 0.40 -17.30 14.59
C ASN A 162 1.12 -16.22 15.42
N LEU A 163 1.68 -16.59 16.57
CA LEU A 163 2.31 -15.67 17.53
C LEU A 163 3.81 -15.48 17.29
N THR A 164 4.49 -16.46 16.68
CA THR A 164 5.95 -16.45 16.49
C THR A 164 6.44 -15.17 15.81
N LYS A 165 5.75 -14.75 14.73
CA LYS A 165 6.12 -13.53 14.01
C LYS A 165 5.86 -12.27 14.86
N LEU A 166 4.74 -12.20 15.58
CA LEU A 166 4.41 -11.09 16.46
C LEU A 166 5.42 -10.94 17.59
N ARG A 167 5.77 -12.06 18.24
CA ARG A 167 6.80 -12.09 19.29
C ARG A 167 8.14 -11.59 18.77
N SER A 168 8.51 -11.93 17.53
CA SER A 168 9.73 -11.41 16.89
C SER A 168 9.73 -9.90 16.63
N LEU A 169 8.54 -9.29 16.60
CA LEU A 169 8.37 -7.83 16.49
C LEU A 169 8.37 -7.12 17.86
N GLY A 170 8.42 -7.86 18.97
CA GLY A 170 8.39 -7.30 20.33
C GLY A 170 6.99 -7.19 20.94
N VAL A 171 5.99 -7.84 20.33
CA VAL A 171 4.59 -7.86 20.78
C VAL A 171 4.43 -8.82 21.97
N LYS A 172 3.64 -8.43 22.98
CA LYS A 172 3.24 -9.35 24.06
C LYS A 172 2.29 -10.40 23.48
N THR A 173 2.52 -11.68 23.74
CA THR A 173 1.70 -12.76 23.16
C THR A 173 1.19 -13.69 24.24
N THR A 174 -0.07 -14.12 24.13
CA THR A 174 -0.70 -15.06 25.06
C THR A 174 -1.55 -16.09 24.30
N HIS A 175 -1.98 -17.14 24.99
CA HIS A 175 -2.98 -18.09 24.49
C HIS A 175 -4.36 -17.88 25.14
N ASP A 176 -4.45 -16.98 26.13
CA ASP A 176 -5.68 -16.67 26.85
C ASP A 176 -6.29 -15.36 26.36
N ASN A 177 -7.50 -15.42 25.83
CA ASN A 177 -8.22 -14.23 25.37
C ASN A 177 -8.63 -13.31 26.53
N ASN A 178 -8.83 -13.86 27.73
CA ASN A 178 -9.22 -13.09 28.91
C ASN A 178 -8.13 -12.12 29.34
N GLU A 179 -6.87 -12.55 29.30
CA GLU A 179 -5.73 -11.68 29.59
C GLU A 179 -5.76 -10.46 28.68
N VAL A 180 -6.05 -10.65 27.40
CA VAL A 180 -6.02 -9.55 26.45
C VAL A 180 -7.20 -8.58 26.65
N VAL A 181 -8.41 -9.12 26.78
CA VAL A 181 -9.63 -8.32 26.97
C VAL A 181 -9.57 -7.49 28.26
N LYS A 182 -8.93 -8.03 29.31
CA LYS A 182 -8.74 -7.33 30.59
C LYS A 182 -7.76 -6.16 30.53
N HIS A 183 -6.71 -6.23 29.71
CA HIS A 183 -5.60 -5.26 29.72
C HIS A 183 -5.59 -4.32 28.50
N SER A 184 -6.62 -4.33 27.66
CA SER A 184 -6.64 -3.54 26.43
C SER A 184 -7.73 -2.47 26.45
N ASP A 185 -7.40 -1.26 26.01
CA ASP A 185 -8.39 -0.20 25.77
C ASP A 185 -9.08 -0.32 24.41
N VAL A 186 -8.38 -0.91 23.42
CA VAL A 186 -8.87 -1.12 22.06
C VAL A 186 -8.61 -2.56 21.62
N ILE A 187 -9.67 -3.22 21.18
CA ILE A 187 -9.73 -4.65 20.91
C ILE A 187 -10.11 -4.89 19.46
N PHE A 188 -9.21 -5.40 18.62
CA PHE A 188 -9.61 -5.83 17.28
C PHE A 188 -10.10 -7.28 17.30
N LEU A 189 -11.34 -7.49 16.86
CA LEU A 189 -11.93 -8.81 16.67
C LEU A 189 -11.57 -9.32 15.27
N CYS A 190 -10.58 -10.22 15.22
CA CYS A 190 -9.94 -10.70 13.99
C CYS A 190 -10.13 -12.23 13.77
N VAL A 191 -11.16 -12.82 14.36
CA VAL A 191 -11.49 -14.25 14.20
C VAL A 191 -12.30 -14.51 12.93
N LYS A 192 -12.37 -15.77 12.50
CA LYS A 192 -13.32 -16.15 11.44
C LYS A 192 -14.75 -16.03 11.97
N PRO A 193 -15.74 -15.73 11.11
CA PRO A 193 -17.13 -15.55 11.52
C PRO A 193 -17.67 -16.67 12.44
N HIS A 194 -17.43 -17.94 12.10
CA HIS A 194 -17.92 -19.11 12.84
C HIS A 194 -17.25 -19.35 14.20
N HIS A 195 -16.16 -18.64 14.52
CA HIS A 195 -15.49 -18.77 15.82
C HIS A 195 -15.88 -17.65 16.79
N LEU A 196 -16.61 -16.63 16.33
CA LEU A 196 -16.90 -15.45 17.16
C LEU A 196 -17.77 -15.80 18.36
N THR A 197 -18.82 -16.60 18.16
CA THR A 197 -19.75 -17.00 19.22
C THR A 197 -19.05 -17.78 20.33
N ASP A 198 -18.32 -18.84 19.96
CA ASP A 198 -17.58 -19.66 20.92
C ASP A 198 -16.55 -18.82 21.69
N MET A 199 -15.81 -17.97 20.96
CA MET A 199 -14.80 -17.09 21.57
C MET A 199 -15.42 -16.11 22.58
N ILE A 200 -16.58 -15.51 22.27
CA ILE A 200 -17.27 -14.62 23.21
C ILE A 200 -17.81 -15.42 24.41
N GLY A 201 -18.28 -16.65 24.21
CA GLY A 201 -18.76 -17.52 25.28
C GLY A 201 -17.66 -17.93 26.28
N ASP A 202 -16.41 -18.03 25.83
CA ASP A 202 -15.24 -18.36 26.67
C ASP A 202 -14.65 -17.14 27.42
N LEU A 203 -15.15 -15.93 27.15
CA LEU A 203 -14.68 -14.71 27.81
C LEU A 203 -15.44 -14.45 29.11
N ASN A 204 -14.70 -14.05 30.14
CA ASN A 204 -15.26 -13.61 31.39
C ASN A 204 -15.88 -12.22 31.26
N ALA A 205 -16.91 -11.95 32.05
CA ALA A 205 -17.48 -10.62 32.19
C ALA A 205 -16.41 -9.61 32.61
N LEU A 206 -16.47 -8.42 32.01
CA LEU A 206 -15.56 -7.32 32.33
C LEU A 206 -16.01 -6.57 33.58
N GLU A 207 -15.05 -5.94 34.26
CA GLU A 207 -15.36 -4.99 35.32
C GLU A 207 -16.12 -3.80 34.72
N ARG A 208 -17.16 -3.30 35.40
CA ARG A 208 -17.98 -2.18 34.90
C ARG A 208 -17.18 -0.90 34.63
N SER A 209 -16.06 -0.71 35.32
CA SER A 209 -15.14 0.41 35.12
C SER A 209 -14.31 0.31 33.84
N HIS A 210 -14.22 -0.88 33.22
CA HIS A 210 -13.43 -1.13 32.03
C HIS A 210 -14.32 -1.42 30.82
N ASN A 211 -14.51 -0.42 29.96
CA ASN A 211 -15.30 -0.56 28.74
C ASN A 211 -14.41 -0.36 27.51
N PRO A 212 -13.74 -1.39 26.97
CA PRO A 212 -12.87 -1.24 25.81
C PRO A 212 -13.64 -0.92 24.53
N LEU A 213 -12.94 -0.35 23.55
CA LEU A 213 -13.46 -0.19 22.18
C LEU A 213 -13.25 -1.49 21.40
N PHE A 214 -14.33 -2.14 20.98
CA PHE A 214 -14.29 -3.31 20.11
C PHE A 214 -14.32 -2.92 18.64
N VAL A 215 -13.24 -3.19 17.90
CA VAL A 215 -13.12 -2.96 16.46
C VAL A 215 -13.26 -4.29 15.73
N SER A 216 -14.41 -4.54 15.11
CA SER A 216 -14.66 -5.76 14.36
C SER A 216 -14.25 -5.63 12.90
N ILE A 217 -13.40 -6.54 12.42
CA ILE A 217 -13.10 -6.70 10.99
C ILE A 217 -13.79 -7.93 10.37
N ILE A 218 -14.73 -8.51 11.12
CA ILE A 218 -15.35 -9.78 10.79
C ILE A 218 -16.45 -9.53 9.76
N THR A 219 -16.43 -10.28 8.66
CA THR A 219 -17.47 -10.22 7.64
C THR A 219 -18.73 -10.98 8.10
N GLY A 220 -19.90 -10.51 7.69
CA GLY A 220 -21.17 -11.18 8.03
C GLY A 220 -21.77 -10.83 9.40
N PHE A 221 -21.16 -9.95 10.19
CA PHE A 221 -21.77 -9.45 11.41
C PHE A 221 -22.12 -7.98 11.27
N ASP A 222 -23.38 -7.64 11.52
CA ASP A 222 -23.83 -6.26 11.69
C ASP A 222 -23.54 -5.76 13.12
N ILE A 223 -23.50 -4.45 13.30
CA ILE A 223 -23.23 -3.77 14.56
C ILE A 223 -24.18 -4.27 15.65
N LYS A 224 -25.47 -4.34 15.33
CA LYS A 224 -26.50 -4.78 16.28
C LYS A 224 -26.17 -6.17 16.85
N THR A 225 -25.81 -7.12 15.99
CA THR A 225 -25.44 -8.48 16.41
C THR A 225 -24.18 -8.48 17.25
N LEU A 226 -23.18 -7.68 16.86
CA LEU A 226 -21.94 -7.55 17.63
C LEU A 226 -22.22 -6.98 19.03
N GLU A 227 -23.02 -5.93 19.13
CA GLU A 227 -23.43 -5.32 20.40
C GLU A 227 -24.22 -6.32 21.27
N GLU A 228 -25.20 -7.03 20.70
CA GLU A 228 -25.96 -8.06 21.40
C GLU A 228 -25.07 -9.18 21.96
N MET A 229 -24.12 -9.67 21.17
CA MET A 229 -23.18 -10.71 21.61
C MET A 229 -22.25 -10.19 22.72
N LEU A 230 -21.71 -8.98 22.56
CA LEU A 230 -20.79 -8.37 23.51
C LEU A 230 -21.47 -7.92 24.81
N THR A 231 -22.81 -7.87 24.85
CA THR A 231 -23.57 -7.60 26.08
C THR A 231 -23.34 -8.69 27.14
N ALA A 232 -22.91 -9.89 26.73
CA ALA A 232 -22.46 -10.94 27.64
C ALA A 232 -21.23 -10.54 28.47
N LEU A 233 -20.44 -9.58 27.98
CA LEU A 233 -19.20 -9.12 28.61
C LEU A 233 -19.38 -7.77 29.32
N ILE A 234 -20.18 -6.87 28.75
CA ILE A 234 -20.41 -5.52 29.28
C ILE A 234 -21.74 -4.93 28.80
N ASP A 235 -22.44 -4.19 29.68
CA ASP A 235 -23.81 -3.71 29.43
C ASP A 235 -23.95 -2.79 28.18
N TYR A 236 -22.94 -1.96 27.90
CA TYR A 236 -22.96 -0.98 26.78
C TYR A 236 -21.66 -1.07 25.97
N PRO A 237 -21.51 -2.11 25.13
CA PRO A 237 -20.27 -2.35 24.40
C PRO A 237 -20.06 -1.28 23.33
N ARG A 238 -18.87 -0.68 23.31
CA ARG A 238 -18.48 0.28 22.26
C ARG A 238 -17.95 -0.49 21.06
N VAL A 239 -18.65 -0.45 19.94
CA VAL A 239 -18.31 -1.21 18.74
C VAL A 239 -17.98 -0.28 17.57
N ILE A 240 -17.01 -0.67 16.76
CA ILE A 240 -16.75 -0.13 15.43
C ILE A 240 -16.67 -1.30 14.46
N ARG A 241 -17.49 -1.28 13.43
CA ARG A 241 -17.37 -2.23 12.32
C ARG A 241 -16.42 -1.62 11.28
N LEU A 242 -15.33 -2.31 10.99
CA LEU A 242 -14.28 -1.88 10.09
C LEU A 242 -14.15 -2.88 8.94
N MET A 243 -14.07 -2.40 7.70
CA MET A 243 -13.83 -3.20 6.51
C MET A 243 -12.55 -2.71 5.84
N PRO A 244 -11.41 -3.36 6.09
CA PRO A 244 -10.13 -2.97 5.52
C PRO A 244 -9.73 -3.93 4.38
N ASN A 245 -8.59 -3.71 3.74
CA ASN A 245 -8.12 -4.57 2.63
C ASN A 245 -6.60 -4.81 2.64
N THR A 246 -6.14 -5.79 1.85
CA THR A 246 -4.72 -6.26 1.85
C THR A 246 -3.68 -5.19 1.52
N PRO A 247 -3.93 -4.19 0.64
CA PRO A 247 -2.94 -3.13 0.38
C PRO A 247 -2.62 -2.23 1.58
N SER A 248 -3.33 -2.37 2.70
CA SER A 248 -2.93 -1.78 4.00
C SER A 248 -1.48 -2.13 4.38
N MET A 249 -1.00 -3.30 3.94
CA MET A 249 0.36 -3.81 4.19
C MET A 249 1.48 -2.99 3.59
N VAL A 250 1.15 -2.14 2.63
CA VAL A 250 2.09 -1.23 1.99
C VAL A 250 1.68 0.23 2.19
N GLY A 251 0.80 0.50 3.15
CA GLY A 251 0.28 1.84 3.46
C GLY A 251 -0.57 2.43 2.34
N GLN A 252 -1.17 1.58 1.49
CA GLN A 252 -2.01 1.97 0.35
C GLN A 252 -3.38 1.28 0.42
N GLY A 253 -3.84 0.97 1.63
CA GLY A 253 -5.13 0.34 1.87
C GLY A 253 -6.32 1.26 1.59
N CYS A 254 -7.49 0.65 1.58
CA CYS A 254 -8.78 1.32 1.67
C CYS A 254 -9.53 0.69 2.83
N CYS A 255 -9.91 1.50 3.81
CA CYS A 255 -10.64 1.07 4.99
C CYS A 255 -11.93 1.88 5.09
N VAL A 256 -13.07 1.22 5.22
CA VAL A 256 -14.32 1.89 5.58
C VAL A 256 -14.76 1.44 6.96
N TYR A 257 -15.45 2.29 7.69
CA TYR A 257 -15.93 1.92 9.01
C TYR A 257 -17.26 2.58 9.34
N THR A 258 -17.94 2.01 10.34
CA THR A 258 -19.17 2.55 10.91
C THR A 258 -19.10 2.43 12.43
N LEU A 259 -19.50 3.49 13.12
CA LEU A 259 -19.59 3.51 14.58
C LEU A 259 -20.85 2.77 15.07
N GLY A 260 -20.72 2.08 16.18
CA GLY A 260 -21.82 1.43 16.89
C GLY A 260 -22.72 2.40 17.64
N SER A 261 -23.87 1.89 18.10
CA SER A 261 -24.92 2.64 18.80
C SER A 261 -24.42 3.27 20.10
N HIS A 262 -23.48 2.60 20.78
CA HIS A 262 -22.90 3.06 22.05
C HIS A 262 -21.53 3.74 21.89
N THR A 263 -21.07 3.95 20.66
CA THR A 263 -19.74 4.52 20.38
C THR A 263 -19.87 6.03 20.13
N PRO A 264 -19.27 6.89 20.97
CA PRO A 264 -19.32 8.34 20.76
C PRO A 264 -18.68 8.77 19.43
N GLU A 265 -19.22 9.82 18.81
CA GLU A 265 -18.70 10.38 17.56
C GLU A 265 -17.22 10.80 17.65
N ALA A 266 -16.73 11.15 18.84
CA ALA A 266 -15.32 11.45 19.10
C ALA A 266 -14.37 10.32 18.65
N TYR A 267 -14.84 9.07 18.59
CA TYR A 267 -14.06 7.94 18.08
C TYR A 267 -13.80 8.00 16.57
N ASN A 268 -14.51 8.83 15.81
CA ASN A 268 -14.20 9.07 14.39
C ASN A 268 -12.79 9.64 14.21
N GLU A 269 -12.37 10.58 15.07
CA GLU A 269 -11.03 11.16 14.98
C GLU A 269 -9.94 10.13 15.28
N VAL A 270 -10.22 9.24 16.24
CA VAL A 270 -9.34 8.12 16.61
C VAL A 270 -9.16 7.17 15.44
N MET A 271 -10.27 6.74 14.83
CA MET A 271 -10.23 5.85 13.68
C MET A 271 -9.56 6.50 12.49
N ASN A 272 -9.88 7.76 12.19
CA ASN A 272 -9.24 8.48 11.08
C ASN A 272 -7.73 8.61 11.30
N SER A 273 -7.28 8.98 12.50
CA SER A 273 -5.85 9.04 12.81
C SER A 273 -5.18 7.68 12.62
N MET A 274 -5.74 6.63 13.22
CA MET A 274 -5.20 5.28 13.16
C MET A 274 -5.13 4.75 11.73
N LEU A 275 -6.23 4.87 10.97
CA LEU A 275 -6.35 4.28 9.63
C LEU A 275 -5.63 5.10 8.54
N SER A 276 -5.46 6.42 8.71
CA SER A 276 -4.79 7.29 7.73
C SER A 276 -3.35 6.88 7.40
N SER A 277 -2.75 6.13 8.32
CA SER A 277 -1.38 5.65 8.23
C SER A 277 -1.24 4.34 7.43
N ILE A 278 -2.33 3.56 7.31
CA ILE A 278 -2.40 2.35 6.49
C ILE A 278 -3.09 2.56 5.15
N GLY A 279 -3.74 3.70 4.93
CA GLY A 279 -4.34 4.00 3.62
C GLY A 279 -5.38 5.13 3.63
N LEU A 280 -6.32 5.04 2.70
CA LEU A 280 -7.53 5.84 2.67
C LEU A 280 -8.53 5.28 3.70
N SER A 281 -9.12 6.15 4.51
CA SER A 281 -10.21 5.80 5.42
C SER A 281 -11.45 6.64 5.17
N ALA A 282 -12.63 6.06 5.35
CA ALA A 282 -13.90 6.78 5.29
C ALA A 282 -14.94 6.16 6.23
N GLU A 283 -15.66 7.00 6.96
CA GLU A 283 -16.87 6.59 7.64
C GLU A 283 -18.00 6.44 6.61
N ILE A 284 -18.74 5.33 6.68
CA ILE A 284 -19.91 5.09 5.83
C ILE A 284 -21.09 4.58 6.67
N PRO A 285 -22.34 4.79 6.22
CA PRO A 285 -23.48 4.11 6.80
C PRO A 285 -23.35 2.58 6.72
N GLU A 286 -23.80 1.87 7.75
CA GLU A 286 -23.57 0.43 7.85
C GLU A 286 -24.15 -0.35 6.65
N TYR A 287 -25.32 0.06 6.13
CA TYR A 287 -25.96 -0.60 5.00
C TYR A 287 -25.09 -0.60 3.71
N GLN A 288 -24.08 0.26 3.64
CA GLN A 288 -23.12 0.33 2.53
C GLN A 288 -21.91 -0.59 2.71
N MET A 289 -21.72 -1.22 3.89
CA MET A 289 -20.54 -2.03 4.21
C MET A 289 -20.38 -3.24 3.28
N ASP A 290 -21.48 -3.89 2.87
CA ASP A 290 -21.40 -5.02 1.93
C ASP A 290 -20.99 -4.58 0.52
N ALA A 291 -21.47 -3.41 0.07
CA ALA A 291 -21.04 -2.83 -1.20
C ALA A 291 -19.55 -2.44 -1.15
N ALA A 292 -19.10 -1.84 -0.04
CA ALA A 292 -17.70 -1.50 0.16
C ALA A 292 -16.80 -2.75 0.27
N CYS A 293 -17.30 -3.85 0.87
CA CYS A 293 -16.64 -5.15 0.85
C CYS A 293 -16.42 -5.64 -0.59
N GLY A 294 -17.48 -5.62 -1.40
CA GLY A 294 -17.42 -6.05 -2.81
C GLY A 294 -16.49 -5.21 -3.68
N LEU A 295 -16.39 -3.91 -3.41
CA LEU A 295 -15.54 -2.97 -4.14
C LEU A 295 -14.11 -2.93 -3.61
N ALA A 296 -13.92 -2.52 -2.35
CA ALA A 296 -12.61 -2.22 -1.77
C ALA A 296 -11.98 -3.42 -1.05
N GLY A 297 -12.78 -4.28 -0.42
CA GLY A 297 -12.31 -5.50 0.26
C GLY A 297 -11.77 -6.52 -0.74
N SER A 298 -12.62 -6.92 -1.70
CA SER A 298 -12.30 -7.88 -2.76
C SER A 298 -11.53 -7.28 -3.95
N GLY A 299 -11.61 -5.96 -4.14
CA GLY A 299 -10.97 -5.20 -5.22
C GLY A 299 -9.52 -5.57 -5.54
N PRO A 300 -8.61 -5.72 -4.55
CA PRO A 300 -7.23 -6.11 -4.79
C PRO A 300 -7.10 -7.40 -5.60
N ALA A 301 -7.96 -8.39 -5.38
CA ALA A 301 -7.92 -9.66 -6.13
C ALA A 301 -8.25 -9.44 -7.61
N TYR A 302 -9.23 -8.57 -7.93
CA TYR A 302 -9.57 -8.22 -9.30
C TYR A 302 -8.39 -7.55 -10.01
N ILE A 303 -7.71 -6.66 -9.30
CA ILE A 303 -6.56 -5.93 -9.84
C ILE A 303 -5.34 -6.85 -10.00
N TYR A 304 -5.10 -7.80 -9.10
CA TYR A 304 -4.04 -8.80 -9.27
C TYR A 304 -4.27 -9.66 -10.52
N ALA A 305 -5.51 -10.13 -10.74
CA ALA A 305 -5.87 -10.86 -11.94
C ALA A 305 -5.69 -10.00 -13.21
N ALA A 306 -6.05 -8.71 -13.16
CA ALA A 306 -5.83 -7.79 -14.28
C ALA A 306 -4.33 -7.58 -14.57
N ILE A 307 -3.50 -7.39 -13.54
CA ILE A 307 -2.03 -7.25 -13.68
C ILE A 307 -1.42 -8.51 -14.28
N GLU A 308 -1.87 -9.69 -13.83
CA GLU A 308 -1.44 -10.98 -14.38
C GLU A 308 -1.80 -11.10 -15.86
N ALA A 309 -3.04 -10.82 -16.24
CA ALA A 309 -3.50 -10.86 -17.63
C ALA A 309 -2.78 -9.84 -18.53
N LEU A 310 -2.51 -8.63 -18.03
CA LEU A 310 -1.71 -7.62 -18.74
C LEU A 310 -0.27 -8.09 -18.96
N ALA A 311 0.33 -8.75 -17.96
CA ALA A 311 1.66 -9.32 -18.08
C ALA A 311 1.70 -10.47 -19.10
N ASP A 312 0.68 -11.34 -19.12
CA ASP A 312 0.51 -12.38 -20.15
C ASP A 312 0.41 -11.78 -21.55
N GLY A 313 -0.38 -10.71 -21.71
CA GLY A 313 -0.46 -9.95 -22.95
C GLY A 313 0.91 -9.40 -23.39
N GLY A 314 1.68 -8.84 -22.46
CA GLY A 314 3.05 -8.37 -22.71
C GLY A 314 3.99 -9.49 -23.17
N VAL A 315 3.94 -10.66 -22.52
CA VAL A 315 4.74 -11.83 -22.90
C VAL A 315 4.35 -12.35 -24.28
N LYS A 316 3.05 -12.41 -24.58
CA LYS A 316 2.53 -12.77 -25.90
C LYS A 316 3.08 -11.86 -27.00
N MET A 317 3.36 -10.60 -26.67
CA MET A 317 3.95 -9.61 -27.58
C MET A 317 5.49 -9.53 -27.50
N GLY A 318 6.14 -10.46 -26.79
CA GLY A 318 7.60 -10.62 -26.79
C GLY A 318 8.35 -10.04 -25.58
N LEU A 319 7.65 -9.54 -24.55
CA LEU A 319 8.33 -9.08 -23.34
C LEU A 319 8.80 -10.25 -22.45
N PRO A 320 9.95 -10.15 -21.78
CA PRO A 320 10.29 -11.06 -20.70
C PRO A 320 9.27 -10.99 -19.55
N ARG A 321 8.90 -12.16 -19.00
CA ARG A 321 7.87 -12.29 -17.95
C ARG A 321 8.03 -11.32 -16.79
N GLN A 322 9.22 -11.26 -16.20
CA GLN A 322 9.49 -10.42 -15.02
C GLN A 322 9.35 -8.92 -15.34
N LEU A 323 9.78 -8.50 -16.52
CA LEU A 323 9.62 -7.12 -16.98
C LEU A 323 8.15 -6.80 -17.21
N ALA A 324 7.40 -7.67 -17.89
CA ALA A 324 5.98 -7.47 -18.15
C ALA A 324 5.15 -7.31 -16.86
N GLN A 325 5.41 -8.13 -15.84
CA GLN A 325 4.78 -8.01 -14.53
C GLN A 325 5.09 -6.67 -13.85
N THR A 326 6.36 -6.25 -13.88
CA THR A 326 6.79 -4.99 -13.26
C THR A 326 6.15 -3.78 -13.94
N LEU A 327 6.13 -3.78 -15.28
CA LEU A 327 5.51 -2.71 -16.07
C LEU A 327 3.99 -2.65 -15.85
N ALA A 328 3.31 -3.79 -15.84
CA ALA A 328 1.86 -3.85 -15.60
C ALA A 328 1.50 -3.31 -14.20
N ALA A 329 2.21 -3.76 -13.16
CA ALA A 329 1.96 -3.29 -11.79
C ALA A 329 2.23 -1.79 -11.61
N GLN A 330 3.33 -1.27 -12.17
CA GLN A 330 3.67 0.16 -12.10
C GLN A 330 2.68 1.02 -12.91
N MET A 331 2.22 0.54 -14.06
CA MET A 331 1.21 1.21 -14.88
C MET A 331 -0.12 1.34 -14.12
N VAL A 332 -0.60 0.25 -13.52
CA VAL A 332 -1.83 0.27 -12.71
C VAL A 332 -1.70 1.26 -11.53
N LYS A 333 -0.57 1.24 -10.82
CA LYS A 333 -0.30 2.20 -9.75
C LYS A 333 -0.36 3.65 -10.24
N GLY A 334 0.27 3.94 -11.38
CA GLY A 334 0.29 5.29 -11.97
C GLY A 334 -1.12 5.75 -12.38
N ALA A 335 -1.89 4.89 -13.05
CA ALA A 335 -3.26 5.20 -13.46
C ALA A 335 -4.17 5.45 -12.25
N ALA A 336 -4.09 4.62 -11.20
CA ALA A 336 -4.84 4.82 -9.97
C ALA A 336 -4.46 6.14 -9.27
N THR A 337 -3.15 6.46 -9.22
CA THR A 337 -2.66 7.72 -8.65
C THR A 337 -3.23 8.93 -9.41
N MET A 338 -3.25 8.87 -10.75
CA MET A 338 -3.83 9.94 -11.57
C MET A 338 -5.32 10.16 -11.27
N VAL A 339 -6.10 9.09 -11.08
CA VAL A 339 -7.52 9.21 -10.70
C VAL A 339 -7.67 9.90 -9.34
N LEU A 340 -6.84 9.52 -8.36
CA LEU A 340 -6.93 10.05 -6.99
C LEU A 340 -6.45 11.50 -6.88
N GLU A 341 -5.41 11.89 -7.61
CA GLU A 341 -4.74 13.19 -7.44
C GLU A 341 -5.20 14.26 -8.42
N SER A 342 -5.69 13.89 -9.61
CA SER A 342 -6.04 14.87 -10.64
C SER A 342 -7.42 15.51 -10.46
N GLY A 343 -8.32 14.86 -9.71
CA GLY A 343 -9.73 15.25 -9.61
C GLY A 343 -10.53 15.10 -10.91
N LYS A 344 -9.91 14.55 -11.98
CA LYS A 344 -10.56 14.37 -13.28
C LYS A 344 -11.42 13.10 -13.29
N HIS A 345 -12.49 13.13 -14.06
CA HIS A 345 -13.29 11.94 -14.32
C HIS A 345 -12.44 10.85 -15.03
N PRO A 346 -12.51 9.56 -14.63
CA PRO A 346 -11.71 8.50 -15.26
C PRO A 346 -11.91 8.38 -16.78
N GLY A 347 -13.11 8.68 -17.27
CA GLY A 347 -13.40 8.73 -18.71
C GLY A 347 -12.58 9.81 -19.44
N GLN A 348 -12.36 10.97 -18.81
CA GLN A 348 -11.52 12.02 -19.37
C GLN A 348 -10.04 11.60 -19.38
N LEU A 349 -9.53 11.04 -18.28
CA LEU A 349 -8.16 10.53 -18.23
C LEU A 349 -7.91 9.46 -19.30
N LYS A 350 -8.89 8.58 -19.54
CA LYS A 350 -8.86 7.61 -20.65
C LYS A 350 -8.72 8.32 -22.00
N ASP A 351 -9.54 9.34 -22.25
CA ASP A 351 -9.54 10.07 -23.52
C ASP A 351 -8.22 10.83 -23.75
N GLU A 352 -7.63 11.39 -22.70
CA GLU A 352 -6.31 12.05 -22.75
C GLU A 352 -5.17 11.10 -23.19
N VAL A 353 -5.33 9.78 -23.02
CA VAL A 353 -4.38 8.75 -23.47
C VAL A 353 -4.74 8.17 -24.85
N CYS A 354 -5.99 8.34 -25.30
CA CYS A 354 -6.47 7.81 -26.57
C CYS A 354 -6.29 8.81 -27.71
N SER A 355 -5.23 8.64 -28.51
CA SER A 355 -5.10 9.40 -29.75
C SER A 355 -6.02 8.87 -30.86
N PRO A 356 -6.55 9.74 -31.75
CA PRO A 356 -7.35 9.31 -32.90
C PRO A 356 -6.57 8.30 -33.77
N GLY A 357 -7.16 7.12 -34.01
CA GLY A 357 -6.53 6.03 -34.77
C GLY A 357 -5.31 5.37 -34.10
N GLY A 358 -5.00 5.73 -32.85
CA GLY A 358 -3.84 5.22 -32.12
C GLY A 358 -3.99 3.79 -31.60
N THR A 359 -2.90 3.27 -31.05
CA THR A 359 -2.84 1.92 -30.46
C THR A 359 -3.79 1.77 -29.27
N THR A 360 -3.89 2.80 -28.42
CA THR A 360 -4.76 2.79 -27.23
C THR A 360 -6.23 2.65 -27.57
N ILE A 361 -6.75 3.41 -28.55
CA ILE A 361 -8.17 3.35 -28.89
C ILE A 361 -8.56 2.01 -29.54
N ALA A 362 -7.65 1.40 -30.31
CA ALA A 362 -7.83 0.05 -30.84
C ALA A 362 -7.88 -1.00 -29.71
N ALA A 363 -7.02 -0.88 -28.70
CA ALA A 363 -7.05 -1.73 -27.51
C ALA A 363 -8.35 -1.53 -26.70
N MET A 364 -8.79 -0.29 -26.51
CA MET A 364 -10.05 0.01 -25.83
C MET A 364 -11.25 -0.62 -26.53
N HIS A 365 -11.32 -0.56 -27.86
CA HIS A 365 -12.36 -1.24 -28.62
C HIS A 365 -12.38 -2.76 -28.36
N SER A 366 -11.20 -3.40 -28.28
CA SER A 366 -11.10 -4.81 -27.91
C SER A 366 -11.58 -5.09 -26.48
N LEU A 367 -11.21 -4.25 -25.50
CA LEU A 367 -11.66 -4.40 -24.11
C LEU A 367 -13.19 -4.26 -23.97
N GLU A 368 -13.80 -3.30 -24.67
CA GLU A 368 -15.25 -3.13 -24.69
C GLU A 368 -15.95 -4.31 -25.38
N LYS A 369 -15.41 -4.80 -26.50
CA LYS A 369 -15.91 -6.00 -27.18
C LYS A 369 -15.90 -7.24 -26.27
N ASN A 370 -14.92 -7.35 -25.38
CA ASN A 370 -14.81 -8.45 -24.42
C ASN A 370 -15.55 -8.18 -23.09
N GLY A 371 -16.29 -7.08 -22.99
CA GLY A 371 -17.17 -6.82 -21.84
C GLY A 371 -16.45 -6.48 -20.54
N LEU A 372 -15.29 -5.82 -20.58
CA LEU A 372 -14.49 -5.49 -19.39
C LEU A 372 -15.33 -4.80 -18.30
N ARG A 373 -16.14 -3.80 -18.68
CA ARG A 373 -17.00 -3.06 -17.72
C ARG A 373 -17.99 -3.97 -17.04
N ASN A 374 -18.67 -4.81 -17.82
CA ASN A 374 -19.64 -5.76 -17.30
C ASN A 374 -18.98 -6.73 -16.31
N ALA A 375 -17.82 -7.29 -16.66
CA ALA A 375 -17.10 -8.20 -15.78
C ALA A 375 -16.76 -7.58 -14.41
N LEU A 376 -16.29 -6.32 -14.39
CA LEU A 376 -15.96 -5.62 -13.15
C LEU A 376 -17.21 -5.27 -12.32
N ILE A 377 -18.28 -4.80 -12.96
CA ILE A 377 -19.54 -4.48 -12.27
C ILE A 377 -20.13 -5.75 -11.64
N SER A 378 -20.22 -6.84 -12.41
CA SER A 378 -20.74 -8.12 -11.91
C SER A 378 -19.87 -8.72 -10.80
N ALA A 379 -18.54 -8.54 -10.84
CA ALA A 379 -17.67 -9.00 -9.76
C ALA A 379 -17.95 -8.28 -8.43
N VAL A 380 -18.11 -6.96 -8.46
CA VAL A 380 -18.47 -6.17 -7.27
C VAL A 380 -19.83 -6.58 -6.74
N GLU A 381 -20.83 -6.70 -7.62
CA GLU A 381 -22.18 -7.14 -7.25
C GLU A 381 -22.17 -8.53 -6.60
N ALA A 382 -21.57 -9.52 -7.25
CA ALA A 382 -21.51 -10.89 -6.75
C ALA A 382 -20.82 -10.96 -5.38
N SER A 383 -19.72 -10.21 -5.19
CA SER A 383 -19.03 -10.17 -3.90
C SER A 383 -19.86 -9.49 -2.81
N ALA A 384 -20.58 -8.42 -3.13
CA ALA A 384 -21.44 -7.72 -2.17
C ALA A 384 -22.64 -8.59 -1.75
N LEU A 385 -23.31 -9.24 -2.72
CA LEU A 385 -24.39 -10.19 -2.44
C LEU A 385 -23.91 -11.36 -1.58
N ARG A 386 -22.74 -11.90 -1.88
CA ARG A 386 -22.16 -12.98 -1.08
C ARG A 386 -21.82 -12.53 0.34
N SER A 387 -21.32 -11.31 0.53
CA SER A 387 -21.09 -10.73 1.86
C SER A 387 -22.38 -10.69 2.67
N LYS A 388 -23.47 -10.22 2.05
CA LYS A 388 -24.80 -10.16 2.66
C LYS A 388 -25.34 -11.53 3.03
N GLU A 389 -25.20 -12.53 2.15
CA GLU A 389 -25.60 -13.92 2.44
C GLU A 389 -24.85 -14.54 3.62
N LEU A 390 -23.56 -14.22 3.76
CA LEU A 390 -22.77 -14.70 4.89
C LEU A 390 -23.26 -14.13 6.22
N GLY A 391 -23.88 -12.94 6.20
CA GLY A 391 -24.46 -12.36 7.41
C GLY A 391 -25.85 -12.84 7.78
N THR A 392 -26.56 -13.48 6.85
CA THR A 392 -27.88 -14.08 7.14
C THR A 392 -27.79 -15.53 7.62
N LYS A 393 -26.71 -16.25 7.28
CA LYS A 393 -26.41 -17.59 7.80
C LYS A 393 -25.69 -17.47 9.15
N LYS A 394 -26.44 -17.20 10.21
CA LYS A 394 -25.94 -17.19 11.59
C LYS A 394 -26.01 -18.59 12.19
#